data_AF-A0A7V5U0A3-F1
#
_entry.id   AF-A0A7V5U0A3-F1
#
_cell.length_a   1.000
_cell.length_b   1.000
_cell.length_c   1.000
_cell.angle_alpha   90.00
_cell.angle_beta   90.00
_cell.angle_gamma   90.00
#
_symmetry.space_group_name_H-M   'P 1'
#
loop_
_entity.id
_entity.type
_entity.pdbx_description
1 polymer ?
#
loop_
_entity_poly.entity_id
_entity_poly.type
_entity_poly.pdbx_seq_one_letter_code
_entity_poly.pdbx_strand_id
1 'polypeptide(L)'
;MKRILLIIIMTFIVVSFSHAEIDLSLAHEMEHSIKIGLQWLVEQQEENGSWQYYPAITALAVIAIVNSNPNISYQFEPVAKGLGFIASCAKLNGSIYTDNMPNYNTSICLMALKEANDPQYSEIVDRGEKYLL
;
A
#
# COMPACT_ATOMS: atom_id res chain seq x y z
N MET A 1 -39.42 34.17 -23.46
CA MET A 1 -38.58 34.03 -22.25
C MET A 1 -39.15 33.04 -21.23
N LYS A 2 -40.43 33.12 -20.83
CA LYS A 2 -41.04 32.19 -19.84
C LYS A 2 -41.08 30.70 -20.27
N ARG A 3 -41.14 30.41 -21.59
CA ARG A 3 -41.10 29.03 -22.13
C ARG A 3 -39.71 28.40 -22.19
N ILE A 4 -38.65 29.21 -22.30
CA ILE A 4 -37.25 28.73 -22.27
C ILE A 4 -36.82 28.45 -20.83
N LEU A 5 -37.32 29.23 -19.87
CA LEU A 5 -37.08 29.02 -18.44
C LEU A 5 -37.69 27.72 -17.91
N LEU A 6 -38.82 27.26 -18.46
CA LEU A 6 -39.48 26.01 -18.05
C LEU A 6 -38.72 24.74 -18.50
N ILE A 7 -38.04 24.80 -19.65
CA ILE A 7 -37.33 23.66 -20.23
C ILE A 7 -36.02 23.38 -19.48
N ILE A 8 -35.36 24.43 -18.99
CA ILE A 8 -34.11 24.33 -18.20
C ILE A 8 -34.37 23.75 -16.80
N ILE A 9 -35.53 24.03 -16.21
CA ILE A 9 -35.92 23.47 -14.90
C ILE A 9 -36.25 21.97 -15.00
N MET A 10 -36.75 21.51 -16.15
CA MET A 10 -37.14 20.11 -16.37
C MET A 10 -35.96 19.20 -16.76
N THR A 11 -34.80 19.76 -17.07
CA THR A 11 -33.55 19.00 -17.29
C THR A 11 -32.74 18.76 -16.00
N PHE A 12 -33.17 19.36 -14.89
CA PHE A 12 -32.72 19.04 -13.53
C PHE A 12 -33.51 17.85 -12.94
N ILE A 13 -33.93 16.90 -13.77
CA ILE A 13 -34.20 15.54 -13.27
C ILE A 13 -32.84 15.02 -12.85
N VAL A 14 -32.57 15.22 -11.57
CA VAL A 14 -31.51 14.64 -10.79
C VAL A 14 -31.35 13.21 -11.28
N VAL A 15 -30.28 12.94 -12.03
CA VAL A 15 -29.78 11.59 -12.17
C VAL A 15 -29.27 11.28 -10.78
N SER A 16 -30.17 10.84 -9.90
CA SER A 16 -29.82 10.23 -8.64
C SER A 16 -29.02 9.01 -9.02
N PHE A 17 -27.70 9.16 -9.05
CA PHE A 17 -26.79 8.04 -8.96
C PHE A 17 -27.17 7.31 -7.67
N SER A 18 -27.99 6.27 -7.81
CA SER A 18 -28.11 5.20 -6.84
C SER A 18 -26.69 4.73 -6.60
N HIS A 19 -26.05 5.24 -5.55
CA HIS A 19 -24.92 4.54 -4.98
C HIS A 19 -25.48 3.19 -4.58
N ALA A 20 -25.00 2.12 -5.22
CA ALA A 20 -25.29 0.79 -4.72
C ALA A 20 -24.72 0.76 -3.29
N GLU A 21 -25.59 0.88 -2.29
CA GLU A 21 -25.21 0.66 -0.90
C GLU A 21 -24.71 -0.78 -0.83
N ILE A 22 -23.48 -0.95 -0.36
CA ILE A 22 -22.94 -2.28 -0.10
C ILE A 22 -23.82 -2.90 0.98
N ASP A 23 -24.35 -4.09 0.71
CA ASP A 23 -25.13 -4.85 1.68
C ASP A 23 -24.31 -5.03 2.98
N LEU A 24 -24.94 -4.81 4.13
CA LEU A 24 -24.23 -4.83 5.41
C LEU A 24 -23.62 -6.21 5.73
N SER A 25 -24.27 -7.31 5.31
CA SER A 25 -23.69 -8.65 5.45
C SER A 25 -22.43 -8.76 4.61
N LEU A 26 -22.50 -8.32 3.35
CA LEU A 26 -21.35 -8.31 2.45
C LEU A 26 -20.19 -7.46 2.99
N ALA A 27 -20.49 -6.30 3.59
CA ALA A 27 -19.49 -5.45 4.22
C ALA A 27 -18.78 -6.18 5.37
N HIS A 28 -19.53 -6.83 6.28
CA HIS A 28 -18.95 -7.61 7.37
C HIS A 28 -18.16 -8.83 6.89
N GLU A 29 -18.62 -9.53 5.84
CA GLU A 29 -17.91 -10.66 5.24
C GLU A 29 -16.58 -10.23 4.61
N MET A 30 -16.56 -9.06 3.96
CA MET A 30 -15.34 -8.45 3.43
C MET A 30 -14.36 -8.08 4.54
N GLU A 31 -14.82 -7.39 5.59
CA GLU A 31 -13.99 -7.05 6.76
C GLU A 31 -13.41 -8.30 7.43
N HIS A 32 -14.23 -9.34 7.59
CA HIS A 32 -13.80 -10.62 8.15
C HIS A 32 -12.71 -11.28 7.29
N SER A 33 -12.88 -11.28 5.97
CA SER A 33 -11.91 -11.84 5.03
C SER A 33 -10.58 -11.09 5.06
N ILE A 34 -10.62 -9.75 5.12
CA ILE A 34 -9.42 -8.90 5.27
C ILE A 34 -8.71 -9.24 6.59
N LYS A 35 -9.46 -9.37 7.69
CA LYS A 35 -8.90 -9.70 9.01
C LYS A 35 -8.16 -11.04 8.98
N ILE A 36 -8.73 -12.06 8.35
CA ILE A 36 -8.09 -13.38 8.21
C ILE A 36 -6.79 -13.26 7.41
N GLY A 37 -6.83 -12.57 6.26
CA GLY A 37 -5.64 -12.37 5.43
C GLY A 37 -4.53 -11.60 6.15
N LEU A 38 -4.88 -10.53 6.87
CA LEU A 38 -3.94 -9.76 7.69
C LEU A 38 -3.31 -10.63 8.78
N GLN A 39 -4.11 -11.40 9.51
CA GLN A 39 -3.62 -12.30 10.55
C GLN A 39 -2.61 -13.30 9.97
N TRP A 40 -2.95 -13.93 8.85
CA TRP A 40 -2.06 -14.87 8.18
C TRP A 40 -0.74 -14.19 7.77
N LEU A 41 -0.79 -12.99 7.17
CA LEU A 41 0.43 -12.26 6.80
C LEU A 41 1.34 -12.01 8.01
N VAL A 42 0.79 -11.55 9.13
CA VAL A 42 1.57 -11.32 10.36
C VAL A 42 2.18 -12.62 10.89
N GLU A 43 1.43 -13.72 10.86
CA GLU A 43 1.92 -15.03 11.31
C GLU A 43 3.00 -15.64 10.40
N GLN A 44 3.04 -15.26 9.12
CA GLN A 44 4.06 -15.73 8.16
C GLN A 44 5.33 -14.86 8.13
N GLN A 45 5.40 -13.79 8.92
CA GLN A 45 6.59 -12.95 8.94
C GLN A 45 7.78 -13.70 9.56
N GLU A 46 8.92 -13.66 8.89
CA GLU A 46 10.16 -14.27 9.35
C GLU A 46 10.76 -13.49 10.53
N GLU A 47 11.63 -14.13 11.33
CA GLU A 47 12.25 -13.49 12.51
C GLU A 47 13.03 -12.21 12.16
N ASN A 48 13.60 -12.14 10.95
CA ASN A 48 14.33 -10.98 10.45
C ASN A 48 13.42 -9.84 9.92
N GLY A 49 12.10 -10.00 10.02
CA GLY A 49 11.11 -9.04 9.55
C GLY A 49 10.70 -9.18 8.09
N SER A 50 11.32 -10.09 7.33
CA SER A 50 10.98 -10.30 5.93
C SER A 50 9.73 -11.16 5.75
N TRP A 51 9.18 -11.12 4.54
CA TRP A 51 8.40 -12.23 4.00
C TRP A 51 9.26 -12.97 2.98
N GLN A 52 9.47 -14.26 3.21
CA GLN A 52 10.27 -15.16 2.37
C GLN A 52 11.72 -14.71 2.13
N TYR A 53 12.32 -13.94 3.04
CA TYR A 53 13.69 -13.40 2.88
C TYR A 53 13.86 -12.56 1.60
N TYR A 54 12.77 -12.04 1.04
CA TYR A 54 12.76 -11.41 -0.28
C TYR A 54 12.21 -9.97 -0.23
N PRO A 55 12.99 -8.96 -0.64
CA PRO A 55 12.66 -7.56 -0.38
C PRO A 55 11.40 -7.07 -1.09
N ALA A 56 11.18 -7.42 -2.38
CA ALA A 56 9.94 -7.06 -3.05
C ALA A 56 8.68 -7.69 -2.43
N ILE A 57 8.76 -8.97 -2.03
CA ILE A 57 7.63 -9.65 -1.39
C ILE A 57 7.33 -8.99 -0.03
N THR A 58 8.38 -8.67 0.72
CA THR A 58 8.29 -7.95 1.99
C THR A 58 7.62 -6.58 1.79
N ALA A 59 8.02 -5.82 0.77
CA ALA A 59 7.42 -4.52 0.47
C ALA A 59 5.93 -4.62 0.10
N LEU A 60 5.54 -5.62 -0.69
CA LEU A 60 4.13 -5.87 -1.01
C LEU A 60 3.31 -6.23 0.23
N ALA A 61 3.85 -7.08 1.13
CA ALA A 61 3.19 -7.43 2.38
C ALA A 61 3.02 -6.20 3.29
N VAL A 62 4.05 -5.36 3.42
CA VAL A 62 3.99 -4.10 4.17
C VAL A 62 2.87 -3.20 3.65
N ILE A 63 2.82 -2.94 2.35
CA ILE A 63 1.80 -2.08 1.73
C ILE A 63 0.40 -2.68 1.91
N ALA A 64 0.25 -4.00 1.75
CA ALA A 64 -1.03 -4.68 1.95
C ALA A 64 -1.53 -4.57 3.40
N ILE A 65 -0.64 -4.75 4.38
CA ILE A 65 -0.97 -4.64 5.80
C ILE A 65 -1.45 -3.23 6.14
N VAL A 66 -0.71 -2.19 5.74
CA VAL A 66 -1.09 -0.80 6.02
C VAL A 66 -2.41 -0.43 5.37
N ASN A 67 -2.63 -0.86 4.11
CA ASN A 67 -3.88 -0.56 3.40
C ASN A 67 -5.07 -1.43 3.82
N SER A 68 -4.86 -2.47 4.65
CA SER A 68 -5.95 -3.34 5.11
C SER A 68 -6.86 -2.67 6.14
N ASN A 69 -6.38 -1.66 6.87
CA ASN A 69 -7.16 -0.96 7.87
C ASN A 69 -6.59 0.45 8.11
N PRO A 70 -7.41 1.52 8.07
CA PRO A 70 -6.93 2.90 8.24
C PRO A 70 -6.29 3.20 9.61
N ASN A 71 -6.50 2.33 10.60
CA ASN A 71 -5.88 2.48 11.92
C ASN A 71 -4.48 1.86 12.01
N ILE A 72 -4.04 1.12 10.99
CA ILE A 72 -2.69 0.56 10.93
C ILE A 72 -1.78 1.63 10.33
N SER A 73 -0.70 1.94 11.04
CA SER A 73 0.33 2.86 10.58
C SER A 73 1.63 2.11 10.29
N TYR A 74 2.60 2.79 9.68
CA TYR A 74 3.94 2.24 9.46
C TYR A 74 4.75 2.00 10.74
N GLN A 75 4.23 2.39 11.90
CA GLN A 75 4.79 2.07 13.23
C GLN A 75 4.24 0.77 13.81
N PHE A 76 3.26 0.14 13.16
CA PHE A 76 2.81 -1.19 13.54
C PHE A 76 3.98 -2.18 13.42
N GLU A 77 4.21 -2.98 14.45
CA GLU A 77 5.47 -3.71 14.62
C GLU A 77 5.86 -4.61 13.44
N PRO A 78 4.95 -5.41 12.83
CA PRO A 78 5.26 -6.19 11.64
C PRO A 78 5.65 -5.31 10.43
N VAL A 79 5.01 -4.15 10.29
CA VAL A 79 5.31 -3.20 9.22
C VAL A 79 6.70 -2.58 9.42
N ALA A 80 6.99 -2.10 10.63
CA ALA A 80 8.28 -1.50 10.97
C ALA A 80 9.43 -2.49 10.78
N LYS A 81 9.24 -3.76 11.17
CA LYS A 81 10.18 -4.86 10.90
C LYS A 81 10.39 -5.10 9.41
N GLY A 82 9.32 -5.12 8.61
CA GLY A 82 9.39 -5.28 7.16
C GLY A 82 10.17 -4.15 6.49
N LEU A 83 9.90 -2.90 6.87
CA LEU A 83 10.65 -1.74 6.38
C LEU A 83 12.12 -1.81 6.80
N GLY A 84 12.42 -2.24 8.02
CA GLY A 84 13.78 -2.48 8.48
C GLY A 84 14.52 -3.51 7.63
N PHE A 85 13.88 -4.64 7.30
CA PHE A 85 14.44 -5.64 6.40
C PHE A 85 14.71 -5.07 5.00
N ILE A 86 13.74 -4.36 4.41
CA ILE A 86 13.88 -3.71 3.10
C ILE A 86 15.07 -2.76 3.09
N ALA A 87 15.19 -1.89 4.10
CA ALA A 87 16.30 -0.96 4.23
C ALA A 87 17.65 -1.67 4.35
N SER A 88 17.71 -2.81 5.05
CA SER A 88 18.94 -3.61 5.17
C SER A 88 19.41 -4.22 3.85
N CYS A 89 18.52 -4.32 2.85
CA CYS A 89 18.84 -4.82 1.51
C CYS A 89 19.44 -3.75 0.58
N ALA A 90 19.49 -2.48 1.01
CA ALA A 90 20.03 -1.38 0.21
C ALA A 90 21.53 -1.54 -0.05
N LYS A 91 21.96 -1.31 -1.29
CA LYS A 91 23.35 -1.41 -1.74
C LYS A 91 24.00 -0.03 -1.85
N LEU A 92 25.34 0.00 -1.93
CA LEU A 92 26.10 1.24 -2.12
C LEU A 92 25.72 2.01 -3.38
N ASN A 93 25.31 1.32 -4.47
CA ASN A 93 24.87 1.97 -5.70
C ASN A 93 23.40 2.47 -5.67
N GLY A 94 22.69 2.33 -4.56
CA GLY A 94 21.30 2.75 -4.40
C GLY A 94 20.24 1.68 -4.71
N SER A 95 20.60 0.59 -5.39
CA SER A 95 19.68 -0.52 -5.61
C SER A 95 19.28 -1.21 -4.30
N ILE A 96 18.10 -1.80 -4.25
CA ILE A 96 17.57 -2.55 -3.10
C ILE A 96 17.19 -3.95 -3.57
N TYR A 97 18.01 -4.96 -3.24
CA TYR A 97 17.77 -6.36 -3.58
C TYR A 97 18.69 -7.31 -2.79
N THR A 98 18.33 -8.59 -2.73
CA THR A 98 19.18 -9.63 -2.13
C THR A 98 19.98 -10.39 -3.18
N ASP A 99 19.28 -11.02 -4.14
CA ASP A 99 19.89 -11.91 -5.14
C ASP A 99 19.74 -11.40 -6.57
N ASN A 100 18.49 -11.26 -7.05
CA ASN A 100 18.20 -11.02 -8.46
C ASN A 100 17.19 -9.89 -8.68
N MET A 101 16.94 -9.56 -9.96
CA MET A 101 15.97 -8.56 -10.40
C MET A 101 16.09 -7.20 -9.68
N PRO A 102 17.26 -6.54 -9.75
CA PRO A 102 17.54 -5.35 -8.94
C PRO A 102 16.57 -4.20 -9.23
N ASN A 103 16.22 -3.95 -10.50
CA ASN A 103 15.26 -2.89 -10.85
C ASN A 103 13.86 -3.19 -10.31
N TYR A 104 13.37 -4.43 -10.49
CA TYR A 104 12.06 -4.85 -9.98
C TYR A 104 11.95 -4.70 -8.47
N ASN A 105 12.96 -5.21 -7.74
CA ASN A 105 12.98 -5.11 -6.28
C ASN A 105 13.08 -3.66 -5.82
N THR A 106 13.98 -2.88 -6.42
CA THR A 106 14.17 -1.46 -6.05
C THR A 106 12.88 -0.67 -6.25
N SER A 107 12.20 -0.83 -7.39
CA SER A 107 10.95 -0.11 -7.65
C SER A 107 9.86 -0.40 -6.62
N ILE A 108 9.65 -1.67 -6.26
CA ILE A 108 8.61 -2.05 -5.30
C ILE A 108 8.98 -1.63 -3.88
N CYS A 109 10.24 -1.82 -3.49
CA CYS A 109 10.74 -1.39 -2.19
C CYS A 109 10.61 0.12 -1.99
N LEU A 110 10.88 0.91 -3.03
CA LEU A 110 10.72 2.36 -2.98
C LEU A 110 9.28 2.79 -2.78
N MET A 111 8.28 2.07 -3.33
CA MET A 111 6.88 2.39 -3.03
C MET A 111 6.61 2.29 -1.52
N ALA A 112 7.02 1.18 -0.88
CA ALA A 112 6.81 0.98 0.55
C ALA A 112 7.56 2.02 1.40
N LEU A 113 8.84 2.28 1.09
CA LEU A 113 9.66 3.24 1.84
C LEU A 113 9.17 4.68 1.69
N LYS A 114 8.68 5.06 0.50
CA LYS A 114 8.15 6.41 0.25
C LYS A 114 6.81 6.64 0.93
N GLU A 115 5.91 5.66 0.88
CA GLU A 115 4.62 5.77 1.57
C GLU A 115 4.80 5.81 3.10
N ALA A 116 5.78 5.07 3.63
CA ALA A 116 6.13 5.14 5.05
C ALA A 116 6.54 6.56 5.50
N ASN A 117 7.13 7.33 4.58
CA ASN A 117 7.54 8.72 4.78
C ASN A 117 8.31 8.96 6.09
N ASP A 118 9.14 7.98 6.47
CA ASP A 118 9.98 8.03 7.66
C ASP A 118 11.33 8.68 7.29
N PRO A 119 11.74 9.77 7.96
CA PRO A 119 13.02 10.44 7.71
C PRO A 119 14.23 9.51 7.75
N GLN A 120 14.18 8.41 8.50
CA GLN A 120 15.30 7.46 8.57
C GLN A 120 15.59 6.75 7.24
N TYR A 121 14.62 6.71 6.33
CA TYR A 121 14.77 6.09 5.00
C TYR A 121 15.03 7.09 3.87
N SER A 122 15.07 8.40 4.17
CA SER A 122 15.20 9.46 3.16
C SER A 122 16.40 9.26 2.23
N GLU A 123 17.58 8.96 2.78
CA GLU A 123 18.78 8.73 1.96
C GLU A 123 18.66 7.48 1.07
N ILE A 124 18.04 6.41 1.58
CA ILE A 124 17.82 5.17 0.83
C ILE A 124 16.86 5.44 -0.34
N VAL A 125 15.78 6.19 -0.08
CA VAL A 125 14.81 6.60 -1.11
C VAL A 125 15.50 7.42 -2.20
N ASP A 126 16.21 8.48 -1.83
CA ASP A 126 16.90 9.36 -2.79
C ASP A 126 17.88 8.60 -3.69
N ARG A 127 18.61 7.64 -3.11
CA ARG A 127 19.60 6.85 -3.83
C ARG A 127 18.94 5.79 -4.70
N GLY A 128 17.86 5.17 -4.25
CA GLY A 128 17.08 4.22 -5.04
C GLY A 128 16.41 4.89 -6.23
N GLU A 129 15.87 6.10 -6.08
CA GLU A 129 15.32 6.87 -7.19
C GLU A 129 16.40 7.19 -8.24
N LYS A 130 17.58 7.63 -7.80
CA LYS A 130 18.73 7.87 -8.69
C LYS A 130 19.21 6.60 -9.39
N TYR A 131 19.10 5.44 -8.77
CA TYR A 131 19.47 4.17 -9.38
C TYR A 131 18.55 3.78 -10.55
N LEU A 132 17.27 4.17 -10.48
CA LEU A 132 16.26 3.83 -11.49
C LEU A 132 16.20 4.79 -12.70
N LEU A 133 16.90 5.94 -12.63
CA LEU A 133 16.97 6.96 -13.68
C LEU A 133 18.25 6.82 -14.52
#